data_AF-A0A7J4JS91-F1
#
_entry.id   AF-A0A7J4JS91-F1
#
_cell.length_a   1.000
_cell.length_b   1.000
_cell.length_c   1.000
_cell.angle_alpha   90.00
_cell.angle_beta   90.00
_cell.angle_gamma   90.00
#
_symmetry.space_group_name_H-M   'P 1'
#
loop_
_entity.id
_entity.type
_entity.pdbx_description
1 polymer ?
#
loop_
_entity_poly.entity_id
_entity_poly.type
_entity_poly.pdbx_seq_one_letter_code
_entity_poly.pdbx_strand_id
1 'polypeptide(L)'
;MWLIVLLAAALAASAAYIFIPSANRKKFKPGLLLLMLWGATIMVAVDHFLAFLSGEPFIEFETDGTIQNSVLLGFATVIPIFLIWAVAVFVQLQYK
;
A
#
# COMPACT_ATOMS: atom_id res chain seq x y z
N MET A 1 13.36 -0.79 -2.35
CA MET A 1 12.79 -0.08 -1.16
C MET A 1 11.28 0.21 -1.22
N TRP A 2 10.61 0.05 -2.36
CA TRP A 2 9.17 0.28 -2.44
C TRP A 2 8.36 -0.68 -1.56
N LEU A 3 8.88 -1.90 -1.33
CA LEU A 3 8.36 -2.83 -0.32
C LEU A 3 8.24 -2.20 1.07
N ILE A 4 9.26 -1.45 1.51
CA ILE A 4 9.29 -0.83 2.84
C ILE A 4 8.25 0.29 2.92
N VAL A 5 8.12 1.09 1.86
CA VAL A 5 7.11 2.17 1.79
C VAL A 5 5.70 1.58 1.83
N LEU A 6 5.43 0.52 1.06
CA LEU A 6 4.16 -0.19 1.07
C LEU A 6 3.86 -0.81 2.43
N LEU A 7 4.84 -1.47 3.04
CA LEU A 7 4.71 -2.06 4.38
C LEU A 7 4.43 -0.99 5.44
N ALA A 8 5.15 0.14 5.41
CA ALA A 8 4.92 1.26 6.32
C ALA A 8 3.51 1.84 6.14
N ALA A 9 3.05 2.01 4.89
CA ALA A 9 1.69 2.46 4.61
C ALA A 9 0.63 1.44 5.10
N ALA A 10 0.85 0.15 4.91
CA ALA A 10 -0.05 -0.91 5.38
C ALA A 10 -0.12 -0.97 6.91
N LEU A 11 1.00 -0.79 7.60
CA LEU A 11 1.07 -0.71 9.06
C LEU A 11 0.37 0.56 9.58
N ALA A 12 0.60 1.72 8.95
CA ALA A 12 -0.10 2.96 9.30
C ALA A 12 -1.62 2.84 9.11
N ALA A 13 -2.06 2.23 8.02
CA ALA A 13 -3.49 1.96 7.78
C ALA A 13 -4.06 0.96 8.80
N SER A 14 -3.27 -0.03 9.24
CA SER A 14 -3.66 -0.99 10.29
C SER A 14 -3.83 -0.30 11.63
N ALA A 15 -2.89 0.59 11.99
CA ALA A 15 -3.00 1.43 13.18
C ALA A 15 -4.26 2.30 13.10
N ALA A 16 -4.48 2.99 11.99
CA ALA A 16 -5.68 3.81 11.78
C ALA A 16 -6.97 2.99 11.93
N TYR A 17 -7.02 1.78 11.40
CA TYR A 17 -8.17 0.88 11.55
C TYR A 17 -8.50 0.55 13.01
N ILE A 18 -7.47 0.37 13.85
CA ILE A 18 -7.63 0.08 15.28
C ILE A 18 -8.22 1.31 16.00
N PHE A 19 -7.74 2.52 15.67
CA PHE A 19 -8.22 3.76 16.31
C PHE A 19 -9.58 4.26 15.78
N ILE A 20 -10.02 3.84 14.59
CA ILE A 20 -11.34 4.22 14.07
C ILE A 20 -12.47 3.50 14.83
N PRO A 21 -13.41 4.25 15.47
CA PRO A 21 -14.55 3.66 16.16
C PRO A 21 -15.37 2.77 15.24
N SER A 22 -15.87 1.64 15.77
CA SER A 22 -16.64 0.66 14.99
C SER A 22 -17.82 1.29 14.22
N ALA A 23 -18.50 2.27 14.83
CA ALA A 23 -19.59 3.03 14.21
C ALA A 23 -19.19 3.75 12.90
N ASN A 24 -17.93 4.14 12.77
CA ASN A 24 -17.41 4.87 11.62
C ASN A 24 -16.72 3.97 10.57
N ARG A 25 -16.51 2.67 10.86
CA ARG A 25 -15.85 1.74 9.93
C ARG A 25 -16.62 1.57 8.62
N LYS A 26 -17.96 1.55 8.67
CA LYS A 26 -18.79 1.52 7.45
C LYS A 26 -18.66 2.79 6.60
N LYS A 27 -18.42 3.95 7.23
CA LYS A 27 -18.30 5.25 6.56
C LYS A 27 -16.99 5.39 5.80
N PHE A 28 -15.88 5.00 6.44
CA PHE A 28 -14.53 5.20 5.88
C PHE A 28 -13.95 3.99 5.14
N LYS A 29 -14.67 2.85 5.11
CA LYS A 29 -14.24 1.61 4.45
C LYS A 29 -12.75 1.27 4.65
N PRO A 30 -12.20 1.34 5.89
CA PRO A 30 -10.77 1.14 6.11
C PRO A 30 -10.32 -0.30 5.79
N GLY A 31 -11.25 -1.27 5.80
CA GLY A 31 -10.98 -2.64 5.35
C GLY A 31 -10.62 -2.74 3.86
N LEU A 32 -11.21 -1.88 3.00
CA LEU A 32 -10.85 -1.82 1.58
C LEU A 32 -9.41 -1.30 1.41
N LEU A 33 -9.07 -0.23 2.12
CA LEU A 33 -7.72 0.33 2.11
C LEU A 33 -6.67 -0.69 2.59
N LEU A 34 -6.97 -1.40 3.68
CA LEU A 34 -6.11 -2.44 4.22
C LEU A 34 -5.90 -3.59 3.25
N LEU A 35 -6.97 -4.06 2.60
CA LEU A 35 -6.87 -5.14 1.61
C LEU A 35 -5.95 -4.74 0.45
N MET A 36 -6.10 -3.52 -0.07
CA MET A 36 -5.25 -3.03 -1.16
C MET A 36 -3.78 -2.87 -0.74
N LEU A 37 -3.52 -2.27 0.43
CA LEU A 37 -2.15 -2.05 0.91
C LEU A 37 -1.43 -3.35 1.28
N TRP A 38 -2.08 -4.26 2.00
CA TRP A 38 -1.50 -5.56 2.34
C TRP A 38 -1.36 -6.45 1.10
N GLY A 39 -2.35 -6.45 0.20
CA GLY A 39 -2.26 -7.16 -1.07
C GLY A 39 -1.06 -6.71 -1.90
N ALA A 40 -0.90 -5.39 -2.09
CA ALA A 40 0.26 -4.83 -2.79
C ALA A 40 1.59 -5.16 -2.10
N THR A 41 1.63 -5.05 -0.77
CA THR A 41 2.84 -5.39 0.02
C THR A 41 3.23 -6.85 -0.18
N ILE A 42 2.28 -7.79 -0.13
CA ILE A 42 2.55 -9.22 -0.33
C ILE A 42 3.01 -9.50 -1.76
N MET A 43 2.33 -8.95 -2.77
CA MET A 43 2.74 -9.14 -4.17
C MET A 43 4.19 -8.69 -4.41
N VAL A 44 4.55 -7.52 -3.88
CA VAL A 44 5.91 -7.00 -3.96
C VAL A 44 6.90 -7.85 -3.16
N ALA A 45 6.51 -8.31 -1.96
CA ALA A 45 7.38 -9.16 -1.15
C ALA A 45 7.70 -10.48 -1.84
N VAL A 46 6.72 -11.08 -2.53
CA VAL A 46 6.90 -12.29 -3.33
C VAL A 46 7.85 -12.03 -4.50
N ASP A 47 7.69 -10.91 -5.21
CA ASP A 47 8.57 -10.51 -6.32
C ASP A 47 10.03 -10.39 -5.86
N HIS A 48 10.26 -9.65 -4.76
CA HIS A 48 11.58 -9.53 -4.13
C HIS A 48 12.15 -10.88 -3.66
N PHE A 49 11.30 -11.78 -3.16
CA PHE A 49 11.74 -13.10 -2.73
C PHE A 49 12.22 -13.95 -3.90
N LEU A 50 11.52 -13.90 -5.04
CA LEU A 50 11.93 -14.60 -6.25
C LEU A 50 13.22 -14.00 -6.86
N ALA A 51 13.34 -12.68 -6.87
CA ALA A 51 14.57 -11.99 -7.29
C ALA A 51 15.76 -12.39 -6.41
N PHE A 52 15.56 -12.43 -5.09
CA PHE A 52 16.58 -12.86 -4.13
C PHE A 52 17.04 -14.31 -4.35
N LEU A 53 16.12 -15.23 -4.63
CA LEU A 53 16.48 -16.60 -4.99
C LEU A 53 17.27 -16.69 -6.31
N SER A 54 17.17 -15.67 -7.16
CA SER A 54 17.89 -15.58 -8.44
C SER A 54 19.27 -14.93 -8.31
N GLY A 55 19.66 -14.52 -7.09
CA GLY A 55 20.97 -13.93 -6.79
C GLY A 55 20.97 -12.41 -6.63
N GLU A 56 19.84 -11.74 -6.81
CA GLU A 56 19.71 -10.30 -6.62
C GLU A 56 19.59 -9.93 -5.13
N PRO A 57 19.94 -8.70 -4.71
CA PRO A 57 19.72 -8.25 -3.35
C PRO A 57 18.22 -8.17 -3.00
N PHE A 58 17.81 -8.72 -1.85
CA PHE A 58 16.41 -8.62 -1.40
C PHE A 58 15.97 -7.16 -1.15
N ILE A 59 16.91 -6.29 -0.74
CA ILE A 59 16.66 -4.86 -0.57
C ILE A 59 17.56 -4.08 -1.53
N GLU A 60 16.96 -3.60 -2.60
CA GLU A 60 17.58 -2.68 -3.55
C GLU A 60 17.18 -1.23 -3.26
N PHE A 61 18.15 -0.33 -3.43
CA PHE A 61 17.99 1.12 -3.25
C PHE A 61 17.87 1.87 -4.59
N GLU A 62 18.44 1.30 -5.65
CA GLU A 62 18.33 1.80 -7.02
C GLU A 62 17.52 0.81 -7.85
N THR A 63 16.82 1.31 -8.85
CA THR A 63 15.98 0.51 -9.75
C THR A 63 16.38 0.80 -11.19
N ASP A 64 16.55 -0.23 -12.01
CA ASP A 64 16.95 -0.09 -13.43
C ASP A 64 15.82 0.38 -14.36
N GLY A 65 14.66 0.75 -13.80
CA GLY A 65 13.47 1.19 -14.55
C GLY A 65 13.39 2.70 -14.81
N THR A 66 12.26 3.15 -15.34
CA THR A 66 11.96 4.57 -15.62
C THR A 66 12.06 5.46 -14.37
N ILE A 67 11.81 4.89 -13.20
CA ILE A 67 12.04 5.55 -11.91
C ILE A 67 13.27 4.89 -11.31
N GLN A 68 14.36 5.64 -11.21
CA GLN A 68 15.64 5.14 -10.67
C GLN A 68 15.70 5.17 -9.14
N ASN A 69 14.74 5.86 -8.50
CA ASN A 69 14.64 5.95 -7.06
C ASN A 69 13.55 5.00 -6.52
N SER A 70 14.00 3.93 -5.87
CA SER A 70 13.15 2.91 -5.25
C SER A 70 12.09 3.44 -4.28
N VAL A 71 12.38 4.54 -3.57
CA VAL A 71 11.46 5.15 -2.60
C VAL A 71 10.36 5.90 -3.33
N LEU A 72 10.72 6.64 -4.39
CA LEU A 72 9.77 7.34 -5.24
C LEU A 72 8.80 6.37 -5.92
N LEU A 73 9.30 5.21 -6.37
CA LEU A 73 8.45 4.14 -6.90
C LEU A 73 7.43 3.65 -5.85
N GLY A 74 7.86 3.49 -4.59
CA GLY A 74 6.97 3.18 -3.47
C GLY A 74 5.83 4.18 -3.33
N PHE A 75 6.13 5.48 -3.31
CA PHE A 75 5.08 6.51 -3.27
C PHE A 75 4.18 6.49 -4.52
N ALA A 76 4.76 6.30 -5.71
CA ALA A 76 4.00 6.18 -6.95
C ALA A 76 3.01 5.02 -6.93
N THR A 77 3.32 3.91 -6.24
CA THR A 77 2.37 2.79 -6.05
C THR A 77 1.30 3.07 -4.99
N VAL A 78 1.63 3.83 -3.94
CA VAL A 78 0.69 4.14 -2.84
C VAL A 78 -0.37 5.17 -3.28
N ILE A 79 0.01 6.16 -4.09
CA ILE A 79 -0.91 7.22 -4.58
C ILE A 79 -2.19 6.66 -5.22
N PRO A 80 -2.16 5.77 -6.23
CA PRO A 80 -3.37 5.24 -6.85
C PRO A 80 -4.22 4.43 -5.86
N ILE A 81 -3.62 3.71 -4.91
CA ILE A 81 -4.34 2.98 -3.86
C ILE A 81 -5.17 3.97 -3.01
N PHE A 82 -4.56 5.07 -2.57
CA PHE A 82 -5.26 6.10 -1.80
C PHE A 82 -6.31 6.84 -2.63
N LEU A 83 -6.07 7.09 -3.92
CA LEU A 83 -7.06 7.71 -4.81
C LEU A 83 -8.30 6.83 -4.95
N ILE A 84 -8.14 5.53 -5.22
CA ILE A 84 -9.26 4.59 -5.32
C ILE A 84 -10.03 4.52 -4.01
N TRP A 85 -9.32 4.44 -2.87
CA TRP A 85 -9.96 4.46 -1.56
C TRP A 85 -10.73 5.77 -1.30
N ALA A 86 -10.14 6.92 -1.61
CA ALA A 86 -10.77 8.23 -1.43
C ALA A 86 -12.06 8.34 -2.24
N VAL A 87 -12.06 7.89 -3.50
CA VAL A 87 -13.26 7.82 -4.34
C VAL A 87 -14.31 6.89 -3.71
N ALA A 88 -13.91 5.70 -3.24
CA ALA A 88 -14.83 4.75 -2.62
C ALA A 88 -15.46 5.28 -1.31
N VAL A 89 -14.71 6.07 -0.54
CA VAL A 89 -15.20 6.79 0.65
C VAL A 89 -16.12 7.92 0.23
N PHE A 90 -15.74 8.75 -0.74
CA PHE A 90 -16.54 9.86 -1.22
C PHE A 90 -17.92 9.40 -1.69
N VAL A 91 -17.98 8.35 -2.52
CA VAL A 91 -19.24 7.73 -2.95
C VAL A 91 -20.05 7.26 -1.73
N GLN A 92 -19.43 6.60 -0.75
CA GLN A 92 -20.13 6.15 0.45
C GLN A 92 -20.76 7.29 1.28
N LEU A 93 -20.17 8.48 1.23
CA LEU A 93 -20.67 9.66 1.94
C LEU A 93 -21.88 10.31 1.25
N GLN A 94 -21.97 10.21 -0.08
CA GLN A 94 -23.07 10.79 -0.86
C GLN A 94 -24.37 9.99 -0.77
N TYR A 95 -24.30 8.68 -0.50
CA TYR A 95 -25.46 7.79 -0.38
C TYR A 95 -25.94 7.62 1.08
N LYS A 96 -25.63 8.58 1.96
CA LYS A 96 -26.15 8.68 3.34
C LYS A 96 -27.21 9.75 3.43
#